data_AF-A0A4Q6AAB5-F1
#
_entry.id   AF-A0A4Q6AAB5-F1
#
_cell.length_a   1.000
_cell.length_b   1.000
_cell.length_c   1.000
_cell.angle_alpha   90.00
_cell.angle_beta   90.00
_cell.angle_gamma   90.00
#
_symmetry.space_group_name_H-M   'P 1'
#
loop_
_entity.id
_entity.type
_entity.pdbx_description
1 polymer ?
#
loop_
_entity_poly.entity_id
_entity_poly.type
_entity_poly.pdbx_seq_one_letter_code
_entity_poly.pdbx_strand_id
1 'polypeptide(L)'
;MKSTKLFLTGMLLSCAGLAQSQILNADFEQWSVMANGKDSAHQWSSSNNVVIGTTVSLLKETPGHSGTAAAHVVTSPFGFVQYSTLGILVNGQANFSYGGGGGGANVAYESGGGIPIGFKPPSLKGFYKYETLTTSDQGMAVILLTKYNTTLNKRDTVSLATHSFPVVGSYTAFEINLP
;
A
#
# COMPACT_ATOMS: atom_id res chain seq x y z
N MET A 1 57.60 36.91 -14.46
CA MET A 1 56.19 36.82 -14.88
C MET A 1 55.65 35.47 -14.39
N LYS A 2 54.80 35.47 -13.35
CA LYS A 2 54.30 34.24 -12.70
C LYS A 2 52.91 33.93 -13.26
N SER A 3 52.73 32.72 -13.79
CA SER A 3 51.51 32.22 -14.41
C SER A 3 50.41 31.96 -13.37
N THR A 4 49.33 32.74 -13.43
CA THR A 4 48.11 32.54 -12.63
C THR A 4 47.41 31.26 -13.10
N LYS A 5 47.42 30.21 -12.28
CA LYS A 5 46.69 28.97 -12.55
C LYS A 5 45.22 29.14 -12.15
N LEU A 6 44.36 28.83 -13.11
CA LEU A 6 42.90 28.80 -13.07
C LEU A 6 42.40 27.97 -11.87
N PHE A 7 41.73 28.62 -10.92
CA PHE A 7 41.01 27.99 -9.81
C PHE A 7 39.52 27.94 -10.18
N LEU A 8 39.12 26.94 -10.96
CA LEU A 8 37.71 26.64 -11.25
C LEU A 8 37.23 25.55 -10.28
N THR A 9 37.12 25.92 -9.01
CA THR A 9 36.68 25.01 -7.95
C THR A 9 35.17 24.99 -7.86
N GLY A 10 34.58 23.89 -8.30
CA GLY A 10 33.52 23.23 -7.54
C GLY A 10 32.10 23.79 -7.65
N MET A 11 31.57 23.96 -8.86
CA MET A 11 30.11 23.90 -9.06
C MET A 11 29.70 22.42 -9.17
N LEU A 12 29.98 21.63 -8.13
CA LEU A 12 29.49 20.27 -7.99
C LEU A 12 28.00 20.36 -7.69
N LEU A 13 27.23 20.22 -8.76
CA LEU A 13 25.88 19.67 -8.83
C LEU A 13 25.25 19.41 -7.45
N SER A 14 24.63 20.44 -6.88
CA SER A 14 23.49 20.24 -5.99
C SER A 14 22.29 19.85 -6.84
N CYS A 15 22.38 18.71 -7.54
CA CYS A 15 21.21 17.94 -7.91
C CYS A 15 20.68 17.37 -6.60
N ALA A 16 20.10 18.25 -5.77
CA ALA A 16 19.10 17.85 -4.79
C ALA A 16 17.97 17.26 -5.63
N GLY A 17 18.10 15.96 -5.93
CA GLY A 17 17.02 15.17 -6.48
C GLY A 17 15.84 15.49 -5.59
N LEU A 18 14.79 16.05 -6.19
CA LEU A 18 13.52 16.24 -5.52
C LEU A 18 13.15 14.86 -5.00
N ALA A 19 13.39 14.63 -3.71
CA ALA A 19 12.93 13.45 -3.03
C ALA A 19 11.41 13.57 -3.09
N GLN A 20 10.82 13.01 -4.13
CA GLN A 20 9.40 12.74 -4.16
C GLN A 20 9.16 11.96 -2.89
N SER A 21 8.33 12.51 -2.00
CA SER A 21 7.89 11.82 -0.78
C SER A 21 7.31 10.48 -1.21
N GLN A 22 8.15 9.45 -1.17
CA GLN A 22 7.78 8.11 -1.55
C GLN A 22 6.86 7.58 -0.45
N ILE A 23 5.91 6.73 -0.83
CA ILE A 23 5.21 5.92 0.15
C ILE A 23 6.29 5.19 0.95
N LEU A 24 6.28 5.37 2.27
CA LEU A 24 7.28 4.74 3.13
C LEU A 24 7.14 3.21 3.05
N ASN A 25 8.26 2.50 2.96
CA ASN A 25 8.29 1.04 2.84
C ASN A 25 7.41 0.53 1.67
N ALA A 26 7.45 1.20 0.51
CA ALA A 26 6.72 0.80 -0.69
C ALA A 26 7.30 -0.44 -1.39
N ASP A 27 8.54 -0.78 -1.06
CA ASP A 27 9.23 -2.00 -1.49
C ASP A 27 8.89 -3.21 -0.60
N PHE A 28 8.21 -3.00 0.53
CA PHE A 28 7.83 -4.04 1.49
C PHE A 28 9.03 -4.83 2.02
N GLU A 29 10.15 -4.17 2.34
CA GLU A 29 11.30 -4.86 2.93
C GLU A 29 11.28 -4.83 4.47
N GLN A 30 10.53 -3.90 5.07
CA GLN A 30 10.45 -3.73 6.52
C GLN A 30 9.18 -4.35 7.12
N TRP A 31 9.35 -5.35 7.99
CA TRP A 31 8.27 -6.12 8.59
C TRP A 31 8.49 -6.34 10.09
N SER A 32 7.39 -6.53 10.80
CA SER A 32 7.36 -7.02 12.18
C SER A 32 6.29 -8.09 12.32
N VAL A 33 6.33 -8.83 13.43
CA VAL A 33 5.26 -9.75 13.83
C VAL A 33 4.47 -9.07 14.95
N MET A 34 3.15 -8.97 14.77
CA MET A 34 2.26 -8.36 15.77
C MET A 34 2.08 -9.27 16.99
N ALA A 35 1.51 -8.72 18.07
CA ALA A 35 1.21 -9.48 19.28
C ALA A 35 0.28 -10.69 19.05
N ASN A 36 -0.53 -10.67 17.99
CA ASN A 36 -1.39 -11.79 17.58
C ASN A 36 -0.66 -12.82 16.68
N GLY A 37 0.66 -12.69 16.51
CA GLY A 37 1.50 -13.60 15.72
C GLY A 37 1.44 -13.41 14.21
N LYS A 38 0.74 -12.37 13.72
CA LYS A 38 0.56 -12.12 12.28
C LYS A 38 1.57 -11.10 11.76
N ASP A 39 1.92 -11.22 10.49
CA ASP A 39 2.81 -10.27 9.82
C ASP A 39 2.20 -8.86 9.74
N SER A 40 3.05 -7.86 9.89
CA SER A 40 2.74 -6.44 9.72
C SER A 40 3.87 -5.72 9.01
N ALA A 41 3.56 -5.16 7.83
CA ALA A 41 4.47 -4.31 7.08
C ALA A 41 4.53 -2.92 7.74
N HIS A 42 5.74 -2.43 8.03
CA HIS A 42 5.90 -1.11 8.66
C HIS A 42 5.29 -0.01 7.79
N GLN A 43 4.61 0.96 8.42
CA GLN A 43 3.92 2.08 7.75
C GLN A 43 2.71 1.67 6.88
N TRP A 44 2.22 0.44 7.03
CA TRP A 44 0.98 -0.02 6.43
C TRP A 44 0.07 -0.60 7.51
N SER A 45 -1.24 -0.42 7.33
CA SER A 45 -2.26 -1.04 8.15
C SER A 45 -2.99 -2.09 7.33
N SER A 46 -3.39 -3.19 7.96
CA SER A 46 -4.10 -4.25 7.25
C SER A 46 -5.23 -4.84 8.08
N SER A 47 -6.08 -5.58 7.37
CA SER A 47 -7.11 -6.45 7.95
C SER A 47 -6.60 -7.40 9.05
N ASN A 48 -5.29 -7.76 9.07
CA ASN A 48 -4.70 -8.54 10.19
C ASN A 48 -4.89 -7.88 11.56
N ASN A 49 -5.12 -6.56 11.61
CA ASN A 49 -5.31 -5.80 12.84
C ASN A 49 -6.62 -6.15 13.56
N VAL A 50 -7.64 -6.61 12.82
CA VAL A 50 -8.99 -6.82 13.35
C VAL A 50 -9.48 -8.25 13.23
N VAL A 51 -8.86 -9.06 12.37
CA VAL A 51 -9.21 -10.47 12.25
C VAL A 51 -8.74 -11.28 13.46
N ILE A 52 -9.59 -12.16 13.96
CA ILE A 52 -9.35 -12.98 15.15
C ILE A 52 -8.91 -14.41 14.78
N GLY A 53 -8.41 -15.16 15.77
CA GLY A 53 -7.99 -16.54 15.59
C GLY A 53 -6.86 -16.69 14.56
N THR A 54 -6.89 -17.81 13.84
CA THR A 54 -5.85 -18.21 12.87
C THR A 54 -6.01 -17.59 11.48
N THR A 55 -7.01 -16.73 11.25
CA THR A 55 -7.19 -16.09 9.95
C THR A 55 -6.07 -15.09 9.71
N VAL A 56 -5.36 -15.24 8.59
CA VAL A 56 -4.30 -14.34 8.15
C VAL A 56 -4.66 -13.81 6.78
N SER A 57 -4.60 -12.49 6.60
CA SER A 57 -5.03 -11.81 5.37
C SER A 57 -3.93 -10.93 4.75
N LEU A 58 -2.83 -10.74 5.47
CA LEU A 58 -1.57 -10.20 4.97
C LEU A 58 -0.43 -11.13 5.42
N LEU A 59 0.44 -11.48 4.48
CA LEU A 59 1.64 -12.30 4.69
C LEU A 59 2.83 -11.60 4.05
N LYS A 60 4.02 -11.78 4.63
CA LYS A 60 5.27 -11.51 3.93
C LYS A 60 5.54 -12.64 2.95
N GLU A 61 5.68 -12.30 1.67
CA GLU A 61 6.04 -13.26 0.62
C GLU A 61 7.53 -13.13 0.24
N THR A 62 8.16 -14.25 -0.11
CA THR A 62 9.54 -14.32 -0.60
C THR A 62 9.63 -15.36 -1.72
N PRO A 63 10.28 -15.05 -2.85
CA PRO A 63 10.94 -13.79 -3.18
C PRO A 63 9.97 -12.68 -3.59
N GLY A 64 10.34 -11.43 -3.30
CA GLY A 64 9.70 -10.25 -3.89
C GLY A 64 10.10 -10.02 -5.35
N HIS A 65 9.40 -9.11 -6.04
CA HIS A 65 9.78 -8.69 -7.40
C HIS A 65 11.13 -7.95 -7.41
N SER A 66 11.27 -7.00 -6.47
CA SER A 66 12.49 -6.24 -6.24
C SER A 66 12.85 -6.44 -4.79
N GLY A 67 14.12 -6.78 -4.51
CA GLY A 67 14.54 -7.09 -3.14
C GLY A 67 14.21 -8.53 -2.73
N THR A 68 13.88 -8.71 -1.46
CA THR A 68 13.69 -10.03 -0.85
C THR A 68 12.23 -10.31 -0.50
N ALA A 69 11.38 -9.29 -0.43
CA ALA A 69 10.04 -9.43 0.12
C ALA A 69 8.96 -8.74 -0.72
N ALA A 70 7.72 -9.20 -0.56
CA ALA A 70 6.53 -8.56 -1.08
C ALA A 70 5.36 -8.73 -0.11
N ALA A 71 4.35 -7.86 -0.25
CA ALA A 71 3.08 -8.03 0.47
C ALA A 71 2.17 -9.00 -0.28
N HIS A 72 1.80 -10.09 0.36
CA HIS A 72 0.79 -11.02 -0.12
C HIS A 72 -0.51 -10.77 0.65
N VAL A 73 -1.47 -10.16 -0.04
CA VAL A 73 -2.82 -9.90 0.48
C VAL A 73 -3.74 -11.00 -0.01
N VAL A 74 -4.46 -11.64 0.91
CA VAL A 74 -5.28 -12.82 0.60
C VAL A 74 -6.64 -12.74 1.29
N THR A 75 -7.68 -13.19 0.59
CA THR A 75 -8.98 -13.47 1.19
C THR A 75 -8.91 -14.84 1.86
N SER A 76 -9.09 -14.88 3.17
CA SER A 76 -8.94 -16.11 3.95
C SER A 76 -10.26 -16.52 4.59
N PRO A 77 -10.61 -17.82 4.60
CA PRO A 77 -11.78 -18.29 5.32
C PRO A 77 -11.61 -18.09 6.83
N PHE A 78 -12.74 -17.90 7.52
CA PHE A 78 -12.81 -17.82 8.97
C PHE A 78 -13.85 -18.79 9.54
N GLY A 79 -13.48 -19.43 10.66
CA GLY A 79 -14.36 -20.25 11.48
C GLY A 79 -14.80 -21.57 10.83
N PHE A 80 -15.65 -22.31 11.54
CA PHE A 80 -16.17 -23.62 11.11
C PHE A 80 -17.08 -23.54 9.87
N VAL A 81 -17.64 -22.37 9.63
CA VAL A 81 -18.58 -22.06 8.53
C VAL A 81 -17.88 -21.43 7.31
N GLN A 82 -16.56 -21.26 7.38
CA GLN A 82 -15.69 -20.82 6.27
C GLN A 82 -16.12 -19.50 5.58
N TYR A 83 -16.55 -18.50 6.34
CA TYR A 83 -16.85 -17.20 5.75
C TYR A 83 -15.58 -16.51 5.24
N SER A 84 -15.62 -16.00 4.01
CA SER A 84 -14.50 -15.34 3.36
C SER A 84 -14.19 -13.99 3.99
N THR A 85 -13.03 -13.86 4.62
CA THR A 85 -12.55 -12.61 5.19
C THR A 85 -11.63 -11.91 4.20
N LEU A 86 -12.03 -10.72 3.72
CA LEU A 86 -11.26 -9.97 2.74
C LEU A 86 -9.92 -9.50 3.31
N GLY A 87 -8.87 -9.67 2.51
CA GLY A 87 -7.58 -9.03 2.72
C GLY A 87 -7.60 -7.59 2.24
N ILE A 88 -7.35 -6.66 3.16
CA ILE A 88 -7.19 -5.23 2.87
C ILE A 88 -5.84 -4.77 3.42
N LEU A 89 -5.12 -3.97 2.62
CA LEU A 89 -3.86 -3.32 2.97
C LEU A 89 -3.94 -1.84 2.57
N VAL A 90 -3.64 -0.94 3.51
CA VAL A 90 -3.73 0.52 3.33
C VAL A 90 -2.44 1.16 3.84
N ASN A 91 -1.87 2.10 3.09
CA ASN A 91 -0.68 2.82 3.54
C ASN A 91 -1.02 3.75 4.71
N GLY A 92 -0.12 3.92 5.67
CA GLY A 92 -0.35 4.70 6.88
C GLY A 92 -1.21 3.99 7.92
N GLN A 93 -1.79 4.78 8.83
CA GLN A 93 -2.58 4.31 9.97
C GLN A 93 -4.07 4.30 9.62
N ALA A 94 -4.62 3.12 9.35
CA ALA A 94 -6.03 2.93 8.97
C ALA A 94 -6.80 2.12 10.02
N ASN A 95 -8.08 2.46 10.16
CA ASN A 95 -9.03 1.75 11.00
C ASN A 95 -9.86 0.80 10.15
N PHE A 96 -10.07 -0.39 10.69
CA PHE A 96 -10.93 -1.41 10.11
C PHE A 96 -11.94 -1.85 11.17
N SER A 97 -13.08 -2.36 10.72
CA SER A 97 -13.96 -3.15 11.56
C SER A 97 -14.04 -4.59 11.07
N TYR A 98 -14.44 -5.45 11.99
CA TYR A 98 -14.72 -6.84 11.71
C TYR A 98 -15.98 -7.21 12.48
N GLY A 99 -17.08 -7.47 11.78
CA GLY A 99 -18.36 -7.72 12.45
C GLY A 99 -18.60 -9.19 12.85
N GLY A 100 -17.59 -10.06 12.77
CA GLY A 100 -17.65 -11.43 13.28
C GLY A 100 -18.41 -12.42 12.39
N GLY A 101 -18.02 -13.70 12.48
CA GLY A 101 -18.43 -14.79 11.58
C GLY A 101 -19.89 -15.26 11.66
N GLY A 102 -20.86 -14.34 11.67
CA GLY A 102 -22.31 -14.59 11.60
C GLY A 102 -22.89 -14.47 10.17
N GLY A 103 -22.10 -14.76 9.14
CA GLY A 103 -22.57 -14.91 7.76
C GLY A 103 -22.86 -13.65 6.96
N GLY A 104 -22.76 -12.46 7.56
CA GLY A 104 -22.94 -11.19 6.86
C GLY A 104 -21.86 -10.13 7.10
N ALA A 105 -20.93 -10.37 8.03
CA ALA A 105 -19.98 -9.35 8.44
C ALA A 105 -18.54 -9.73 8.07
N ASN A 106 -18.01 -9.00 7.09
CA ASN A 106 -16.63 -9.09 6.64
C ASN A 106 -15.78 -7.97 7.26
N VAL A 107 -14.47 -8.03 7.01
CA VAL A 107 -13.61 -6.88 7.29
C VAL A 107 -14.05 -5.71 6.42
N ALA A 108 -14.21 -4.55 7.03
CA ALA A 108 -14.48 -3.29 6.35
C ALA A 108 -13.38 -2.27 6.67
N TYR A 109 -12.98 -1.50 5.66
CA TYR A 109 -12.21 -0.28 5.88
C TYR A 109 -13.16 0.82 6.36
N GLU A 110 -12.81 1.48 7.47
CA GLU A 110 -13.66 2.52 8.06
C GLU A 110 -13.11 3.92 7.80
N SER A 111 -11.83 4.14 8.07
CA SER A 111 -11.21 5.46 7.99
C SER A 111 -9.68 5.42 8.07
N GLY A 112 -9.05 6.57 7.84
CA GLY A 112 -7.62 6.77 8.04
C GLY A 112 -6.78 6.43 6.81
N GLY A 113 -5.55 6.01 7.06
CA GLY A 113 -4.55 5.77 6.05
C GLY A 113 -4.00 7.05 5.42
N GLY A 114 -3.15 6.85 4.42
CA GLY A 114 -2.43 7.91 3.73
C GLY A 114 -1.17 8.36 4.46
N ILE A 115 -0.26 8.93 3.68
CA ILE A 115 0.95 9.61 4.14
C ILE A 115 0.90 11.03 3.54
N PRO A 116 1.18 12.10 4.31
CA PRO A 116 1.22 13.45 3.77
C PRO A 116 2.22 13.57 2.61
N ILE A 117 1.79 14.15 1.51
CA ILE A 117 2.63 14.45 0.35
C ILE A 117 2.52 15.92 -0.02
N GLY A 118 3.64 16.51 -0.46
CA GLY A 118 3.72 17.93 -0.84
C GLY A 118 3.38 18.24 -2.29
N PHE A 119 2.96 17.24 -3.08
CA PHE A 119 2.71 17.37 -4.52
C PHE A 119 1.51 16.51 -4.94
N LYS A 120 0.92 16.79 -6.11
CA LYS A 120 -0.10 15.93 -6.73
C LYS A 120 0.61 14.91 -7.64
N PRO A 121 0.65 13.61 -7.28
CA PRO A 121 1.25 12.61 -8.13
C PRO A 121 0.42 12.40 -9.41
N PRO A 122 1.06 12.21 -10.57
CA PRO A 122 0.34 11.96 -11.83
C PRO A 122 -0.16 10.51 -11.95
N SER A 123 0.56 9.56 -11.34
CA SER A 123 0.21 8.14 -11.37
C SER A 123 0.82 7.38 -10.19
N LEU A 124 0.26 6.20 -9.90
CA LEU A 124 0.86 5.17 -9.05
C LEU A 124 1.37 4.03 -9.94
N LYS A 125 2.61 3.59 -9.74
CA LYS A 125 3.22 2.48 -10.48
C LYS A 125 3.70 1.39 -9.54
N GLY A 126 3.76 0.16 -10.03
CA GLY A 126 4.31 -0.95 -9.27
C GLY A 126 4.28 -2.25 -10.05
N PHE A 127 4.45 -3.37 -9.34
CA PHE A 127 4.34 -4.72 -9.87
C PHE A 127 3.35 -5.52 -9.04
N TYR A 128 2.59 -6.40 -9.68
CA TYR A 128 1.63 -7.27 -9.01
C TYR A 128 1.64 -8.67 -9.61
N LYS A 129 1.18 -9.62 -8.81
CA LYS A 129 0.65 -10.91 -9.24
C LYS A 129 -0.77 -11.00 -8.70
N TYR A 130 -1.67 -11.60 -9.45
CA TYR A 130 -3.03 -11.85 -8.97
C TYR A 130 -3.49 -13.20 -9.49
N GLU A 131 -3.89 -14.05 -8.55
CA GLU A 131 -4.48 -15.35 -8.81
C GLU A 131 -5.84 -15.41 -8.12
N THR A 132 -6.75 -16.17 -8.70
CA THR A 132 -8.09 -16.35 -8.15
C THR A 132 -8.57 -17.78 -8.39
N LEU A 133 -9.36 -18.29 -7.45
CA LEU A 133 -10.05 -19.57 -7.58
C LEU A 133 -11.40 -19.44 -8.31
N THR A 134 -11.94 -18.21 -8.39
CA THR A 134 -13.23 -17.93 -9.02
C THR A 134 -13.11 -16.81 -10.05
N THR A 135 -13.90 -16.88 -11.12
CA THR A 135 -13.89 -15.84 -12.17
C THR A 135 -14.55 -14.53 -11.73
N SER A 136 -15.25 -14.53 -10.58
CA SER A 136 -15.92 -13.35 -10.02
C SER A 136 -15.03 -12.53 -9.08
N ASP A 137 -13.98 -13.12 -8.51
CA ASP A 137 -13.12 -12.37 -7.60
C ASP A 137 -12.18 -11.44 -8.37
N GLN A 138 -11.95 -10.27 -7.81
CA GLN A 138 -11.09 -9.26 -8.40
C GLN A 138 -10.18 -8.62 -7.36
N GLY A 139 -8.87 -8.69 -7.61
CA GLY A 139 -7.90 -7.85 -6.94
C GLY A 139 -8.10 -6.40 -7.38
N MET A 140 -8.10 -5.47 -6.44
CA MET A 140 -8.35 -4.05 -6.74
C MET A 140 -7.43 -3.13 -5.94
N ALA A 141 -6.99 -2.05 -6.58
CA ALA A 141 -6.39 -0.90 -5.93
C ALA A 141 -7.34 0.29 -6.00
N VAL A 142 -7.46 1.02 -4.89
CA VAL A 142 -8.18 2.29 -4.80
C VAL A 142 -7.21 3.33 -4.28
N ILE A 143 -7.01 4.40 -5.05
CA ILE A 143 -6.11 5.50 -4.71
C ILE A 143 -6.95 6.73 -4.45
N LEU A 144 -6.88 7.25 -3.23
CA LEU A 144 -7.58 8.44 -2.80
C LEU A 144 -6.56 9.52 -2.40
N LEU A 145 -6.56 10.62 -3.14
CA LEU A 145 -5.83 11.83 -2.75
C LEU A 145 -6.81 12.79 -2.08
N THR A 146 -6.47 13.25 -0.88
CA THR A 146 -7.25 14.27 -0.19
C THR A 146 -6.39 15.48 0.15
N LYS A 147 -7.02 16.65 0.22
CA LYS A 147 -6.44 17.86 0.77
C LYS A 147 -7.27 18.30 1.96
N TYR A 148 -6.62 18.60 3.08
CA TYR A 148 -7.32 19.17 4.21
C TYR A 148 -7.64 20.64 3.94
N ASN A 149 -8.92 20.97 4.07
CA ASN A 149 -9.48 22.30 3.90
C ASN A 149 -9.66 22.93 5.27
N THR A 150 -8.78 23.86 5.62
CA THR A 150 -8.77 24.54 6.92
C THR A 150 -9.99 25.45 7.13
N THR A 151 -10.59 25.95 6.05
CA THR A 151 -11.79 26.80 6.13
C THR A 151 -13.03 25.99 6.50
N LEU A 152 -13.17 24.80 5.92
CA LEU A 152 -14.30 23.91 6.16
C LEU A 152 -14.05 22.87 7.26
N ASN A 153 -12.84 22.86 7.84
CA ASN A 153 -12.38 21.89 8.82
C ASN A 153 -12.64 20.42 8.38
N LYS A 154 -12.40 20.12 7.09
CA LYS A 154 -12.68 18.80 6.50
C LYS A 154 -11.67 18.40 5.43
N ARG A 155 -11.64 17.12 5.06
CA ARG A 155 -10.85 16.63 3.90
C ARG A 155 -11.69 16.69 2.63
N ASP A 156 -11.14 17.33 1.60
CA ASP A 156 -11.72 17.34 0.26
C ASP A 156 -10.99 16.32 -0.63
N THR A 157 -11.73 15.58 -1.44
CA THR A 157 -11.16 14.67 -2.44
C THR A 157 -10.55 15.47 -3.58
N VAL A 158 -9.27 15.27 -3.82
CA VAL A 158 -8.51 15.87 -4.94
C VAL A 158 -8.49 14.93 -6.14
N SER A 159 -8.38 13.63 -5.89
CA SER A 159 -8.36 12.61 -6.94
C SER A 159 -8.83 11.28 -6.36
N LEU A 160 -9.56 10.51 -7.17
CA LEU A 160 -9.95 9.15 -6.88
C LEU A 160 -9.71 8.33 -8.14
N ALA A 161 -8.96 7.24 -8.01
CA ALA A 161 -8.75 6.27 -9.07
C ALA A 161 -8.98 4.86 -8.53
N THR A 162 -9.60 4.02 -9.35
CA THR A 162 -9.81 2.60 -9.07
C THR A 162 -9.18 1.78 -10.19
N HIS A 163 -8.51 0.70 -9.84
CA HIS A 163 -7.90 -0.19 -10.81
C HIS A 163 -8.15 -1.63 -10.41
N SER A 164 -8.66 -2.40 -11.36
CA SER A 164 -8.87 -3.83 -11.22
C SER A 164 -7.70 -4.58 -11.85
N PHE A 165 -7.14 -5.54 -11.11
CA PHE A 165 -6.01 -6.33 -11.56
C PHE A 165 -6.48 -7.57 -12.35
N PRO A 166 -6.07 -7.72 -13.62
CA PRO A 166 -6.21 -8.98 -14.35
C PRO A 166 -5.52 -10.14 -13.65
N VAL A 167 -5.95 -11.38 -13.91
CA VAL A 167 -5.30 -12.58 -13.39
C VAL A 167 -3.96 -12.78 -14.10
N VAL A 168 -2.85 -12.75 -13.35
CA VAL A 168 -1.50 -12.97 -13.85
C VAL A 168 -0.64 -13.65 -12.77
N GLY A 169 -0.08 -14.82 -13.08
CA GLY A 169 0.75 -15.61 -12.15
C GLY A 169 2.22 -15.18 -12.06
N SER A 170 2.63 -14.21 -12.86
CA SER A 170 3.98 -13.63 -12.85
C SER A 170 3.93 -12.12 -12.63
N TYR A 171 4.97 -11.57 -11.99
CA TYR A 171 5.01 -10.14 -11.69
C TYR A 171 4.87 -9.31 -12.96
N THR A 172 3.81 -8.53 -13.00
CA THR A 172 3.47 -7.67 -14.13
C THR A 172 3.41 -6.23 -13.66
N ALA A 173 4.00 -5.32 -14.44
CA ALA A 173 3.97 -3.90 -14.15
C ALA A 173 2.54 -3.36 -14.27
N PHE A 174 2.20 -2.39 -13.42
CA PHE A 174 0.97 -1.61 -13.53
C PHE A 174 1.26 -0.11 -13.43
N GLU A 175 0.37 0.69 -14.02
CA GLU A 175 0.33 2.14 -13.86
C GLU A 175 -1.12 2.61 -13.76
N ILE A 176 -1.43 3.37 -12.72
CA ILE A 176 -2.76 3.91 -12.44
C ILE A 176 -2.67 5.43 -12.48
N ASN A 177 -3.25 6.04 -13.50
CA ASN A 177 -3.27 7.49 -13.66
C ASN A 177 -4.24 8.13 -12.66
N LEU A 178 -3.84 9.27 -12.11
CA LEU A 178 -4.62 10.00 -11.11
C LEU A 178 -5.19 11.29 -11.73
N PRO A 179 -6.52 11.41 -11.89
CA PRO A 179 -7.15 12.60 -12.46
C PRO A 179 -6.97 13.85 -11.59
#